data_AF-A0A1M6CTJ3-F1
#
_entry.id   AF-A0A1M6CTJ3-F1
#
_cell.length_a   1.000
_cell.length_b   1.000
_cell.length_c   1.000
_cell.angle_alpha   90.00
_cell.angle_beta   90.00
_cell.angle_gamma   90.00
#
_symmetry.space_group_name_H-M   'P 1'
#
loop_
_entity.id
_entity.type
_entity.pdbx_description
1 polymer ?
#
loop_
_entity_poly.entity_id
_entity_poly.type
_entity_poly.pdbx_seq_one_letter_code
_entity_poly.pdbx_strand_id
1 'polypeptide(L)'
;MRKYGKKRSRNRLGIFSIAIVVLLMGTVLTTKMVYLHNRNVEMNEQKAELQGLLEDETLRKDDLEKERIYVQTKKYIEEKAYGLGYLYPDEIIFKPTEK
;
A
#
# COMPACT_ATOMS: atom_id res chain seq x y z
N MET A 1 39.36 58.43 41.66
CA MET A 1 39.40 57.95 40.27
C MET A 1 38.54 56.69 40.11
N ARG A 2 37.60 56.78 39.16
CA ARG A 2 36.70 55.81 38.51
C ARG A 2 36.70 54.32 38.94
N LYS A 3 35.58 53.84 39.49
CA LYS A 3 35.23 52.40 39.60
C LYS A 3 34.42 51.96 38.37
N TYR A 4 35.05 51.30 37.41
CA TYR A 4 34.38 50.58 36.33
C TYR A 4 34.61 49.08 36.51
N GLY A 5 33.53 48.29 36.61
CA GLY A 5 33.68 46.84 36.57
C GLY A 5 32.54 46.04 37.20
N LYS A 6 31.27 46.26 36.81
CA LYS A 6 30.17 45.35 37.15
C LYS A 6 29.00 45.48 36.16
N LYS A 7 29.26 45.27 34.87
CA LYS A 7 28.19 45.22 33.84
C LYS A 7 28.24 43.99 32.93
N ARG A 8 29.34 43.22 32.94
CA ARG A 8 29.55 42.08 32.02
C ARG A 8 28.84 40.78 32.41
N SER A 9 28.44 40.61 33.68
CA SER A 9 27.77 39.38 34.15
C SER A 9 26.27 39.34 33.82
N ARG A 10 25.60 40.49 33.66
CA ARG A 10 24.15 40.56 33.41
C ARG A 10 23.76 40.02 32.03
N ASN A 11 24.61 40.24 31.02
CA ASN A 11 24.36 39.74 29.66
C ASN A 11 24.60 38.22 29.54
N ARG A 12 25.47 37.65 30.37
CA ARG A 12 25.73 36.19 30.36
C ARG A 12 24.52 35.40 30.83
N LEU A 13 23.79 35.90 31.82
CA LEU A 13 22.57 35.24 32.32
C LEU A 13 21.47 35.19 31.25
N GLY A 14 21.29 36.25 30.46
CA GLY A 14 20.34 36.26 29.34
C GLY A 14 20.74 35.33 28.20
N ILE A 15 22.03 35.22 27.90
CA ILE A 15 22.54 34.26 26.90
C ILE A 15 22.31 32.82 27.38
N PHE A 16 22.53 32.54 28.67
CA PHE A 16 22.25 31.23 29.26
C PHE A 16 20.76 30.87 29.21
N SER A 17 19.84 31.79 29.50
CA SER A 17 18.40 31.52 29.39
C SER A 17 17.98 31.20 27.96
N ILE A 18 18.53 31.90 26.97
CA ILE A 18 18.25 31.61 25.55
C ILE A 18 18.80 30.23 25.16
N ALA A 19 20.03 29.90 25.57
CA ALA A 19 20.61 28.58 25.31
C ALA A 19 19.77 27.44 25.91
N ILE A 20 19.24 27.62 27.12
CA ILE A 20 18.35 26.64 27.77
C ILE A 20 17.06 26.46 26.96
N VAL A 21 16.43 27.56 26.50
CA VAL A 21 15.21 27.48 25.68
C VAL A 21 15.48 26.75 24.37
N VAL A 22 16.61 27.01 23.71
CA VAL A 22 16.99 26.33 22.47
C VAL A 22 17.24 24.83 22.71
N LEU A 23 17.88 24.46 23.82
CA LEU A 23 18.08 23.05 24.20
C LEU A 23 16.74 22.34 24.44
N LEU A 24 15.83 22.96 25.19
CA LEU A 24 14.49 22.40 25.42
C LEU A 24 13.73 22.23 24.10
N MET A 25 13.77 23.23 23.21
CA MET A 25 13.16 23.13 21.89
C MET A 25 13.79 22.00 21.06
N GLY A 26 15.10 21.83 21.12
CA GLY A 26 15.82 20.72 20.46
C GLY A 26 15.37 19.34 20.97
N THR A 27 15.17 19.18 22.28
CA THR A 27 14.66 17.91 22.85
C THR A 27 13.23 17.59 22.40
N VAL A 28 12.36 18.60 22.30
CA VAL A 28 10.99 18.41 21.80
C VAL A 28 10.96 18.09 20.30
N LEU A 29 11.85 18.70 19.51
CA LEU A 29 11.91 18.43 18.07
C LEU A 29 12.45 17.03 17.78
N THR A 30 13.50 16.59 18.50
CA THR A 30 14.07 15.25 18.34
C THR A 30 13.08 14.14 18.73
N THR A 31 12.37 14.29 19.84
CA THR A 31 11.29 13.36 20.24
C THR A 31 10.17 13.28 19.20
N LYS A 32 9.71 14.43 18.67
CA LYS A 32 8.72 14.46 17.59
C LYS A 32 9.24 13.84 16.30
N MET A 33 10.50 14.06 15.95
CA MET A 33 11.12 13.52 14.74
C MET A 33 11.21 11.99 14.79
N VAL A 34 11.61 11.42 15.93
CA VAL A 34 11.61 9.97 16.14
C VAL A 34 10.19 9.40 16.10
N TYR A 35 9.24 10.06 16.76
CA TYR A 35 7.83 9.63 16.72
C TYR A 35 7.24 9.65 15.31
N LEU A 36 7.47 10.72 14.54
CA LEU A 36 7.04 10.85 13.16
C LEU A 36 7.72 9.84 12.23
N HIS A 37 9.02 9.56 12.45
CA HIS A 37 9.74 8.56 11.68
C HIS A 37 9.16 7.16 11.92
N ASN A 38 8.92 6.78 13.17
CA ASN A 38 8.31 5.50 13.51
C ASN A 38 6.89 5.36 12.92
N ARG A 39 6.08 6.43 12.96
CA ARG A 39 4.75 6.45 12.33
C ARG A 39 4.83 6.33 10.81
N ASN A 40 5.81 6.96 10.17
CA ASN A 40 5.99 6.81 8.72
C ASN A 40 6.41 5.40 8.31
N VAL A 41 7.25 4.74 9.12
CA VAL A 41 7.62 3.34 8.86
C VAL A 41 6.40 2.43 8.99
N GLU A 42 5.64 2.55 10.09
CA GLU A 42 4.41 1.80 10.33
C GLU A 42 3.37 2.02 9.21
N MET A 43 3.18 3.27 8.77
CA MET A 43 2.26 3.60 7.68
C MET A 43 2.75 3.09 6.31
N ASN A 44 4.07 3.05 6.07
CA ASN A 44 4.61 2.49 4.84
C ASN A 44 4.46 0.96 4.79
N GLU A 45 4.66 0.28 5.93
CA GLU A 45 4.45 -1.17 6.03
C GLU A 45 2.98 -1.53 5.77
N GLN A 46 2.04 -0.84 6.45
CA GLN A 46 0.61 -1.05 6.21
C GLN A 46 0.20 -0.74 4.78
N LYS A 47 0.79 0.28 4.15
CA LYS A 47 0.51 0.63 2.76
C LYS A 47 1.02 -0.44 1.80
N ALA A 48 2.20 -1.00 2.05
CA ALA A 48 2.77 -2.09 1.25
C ALA A 48 1.91 -3.36 1.36
N GLU A 49 1.46 -3.70 2.57
CA GLU A 49 0.55 -4.84 2.80
C GLU A 49 -0.78 -4.65 2.06
N LEU A 50 -1.41 -3.49 2.21
CA LEU A 50 -2.68 -3.18 1.54
C LEU A 50 -2.53 -3.15 0.01
N GLN A 51 -1.40 -2.69 -0.52
CA GLN A 51 -1.13 -2.75 -1.96
C GLN A 51 -0.98 -4.18 -2.47
N GLY A 52 -0.29 -5.05 -1.72
CA GLY A 52 -0.16 -6.46 -2.08
C GLY A 52 -1.53 -7.17 -2.13
N LEU A 53 -2.40 -6.92 -1.14
CA LEU A 53 -3.77 -7.45 -1.14
C LEU A 53 -4.61 -6.93 -2.30
N LEU A 54 -4.45 -5.65 -2.66
CA LEU A 54 -5.14 -5.06 -3.79
C LEU A 54 -4.73 -5.71 -5.11
N GLU A 55 -3.43 -5.94 -5.31
CA GLU A 55 -2.90 -6.58 -6.52
C GLU A 55 -3.44 -8.02 -6.67
N ASP A 56 -3.43 -8.81 -5.59
CA ASP A 56 -3.96 -10.18 -5.60
C ASP A 56 -5.47 -10.22 -5.93
N GLU A 57 -6.26 -9.34 -5.31
CA GLU A 57 -7.69 -9.19 -5.62
C GLU A 57 -7.94 -8.74 -7.07
N THR A 58 -7.10 -7.84 -7.61
CA THR A 58 -7.25 -7.40 -9.01
C THR A 58 -6.95 -8.51 -10.01
N LEU A 59 -5.94 -9.34 -9.75
CA LEU A 59 -5.64 -10.52 -10.58
C LEU A 59 -6.80 -11.52 -10.55
N ARG A 60 -7.33 -11.78 -9.36
CA ARG A 60 -8.48 -12.68 -9.19
C ARG A 60 -9.74 -12.16 -9.88
N LYS A 61 -9.95 -10.84 -9.87
CA LYS A 61 -11.04 -10.20 -10.60
C LYS A 61 -10.90 -10.36 -12.11
N ASP A 62 -9.70 -10.20 -12.66
CA ASP A 62 -9.44 -10.35 -14.10
C ASP A 62 -9.70 -11.78 -14.57
N ASP A 63 -9.31 -12.79 -13.77
CA ASP A 63 -9.58 -14.18 -14.08
C ASP A 63 -11.07 -14.54 -14.00
N LEU A 64 -11.79 -14.01 -12.99
CA LEU A 64 -13.26 -14.14 -12.91
C LEU A 64 -13.96 -13.45 -14.09
N GLU A 65 -13.41 -12.34 -14.60
CA GLU A 65 -13.97 -11.66 -15.76
C GLU A 65 -13.77 -12.48 -17.05
N LYS A 66 -12.59 -13.09 -17.24
CA LYS A 66 -12.34 -14.04 -18.34
C LYS A 66 -13.26 -15.25 -18.29
N GLU A 67 -13.44 -15.83 -17.11
CA GLU A 67 -14.35 -16.97 -16.91
C GLU A 67 -15.80 -16.56 -17.20
N ARG A 68 -16.23 -15.39 -16.71
CA ARG A 68 -17.55 -14.83 -16.98
C ARG A 68 -17.80 -14.59 -18.48
N ILE A 69 -16.80 -14.14 -19.24
CA ILE A 69 -16.90 -13.98 -20.69
C ILE A 69 -16.97 -15.35 -21.37
N TYR A 70 -16.13 -16.29 -20.97
CA TYR A 70 -16.06 -17.63 -21.56
C TYR A 70 -17.40 -18.38 -21.44
N VAL A 71 -18.03 -18.38 -20.26
CA VAL A 71 -19.33 -19.05 -20.06
C VAL A 71 -20.48 -18.41 -20.85
N GLN A 72 -20.34 -17.15 -21.27
CA GLN A 72 -21.30 -16.45 -22.11
C GLN A 72 -21.05 -16.67 -23.61
N THR A 73 -19.93 -17.29 -24.00
CA THR A 73 -19.64 -17.54 -25.41
C THR A 73 -20.50 -18.67 -25.98
N LYS A 74 -20.84 -18.57 -27.27
CA LYS A 74 -21.51 -19.65 -28.01
C LYS A 74 -20.76 -20.98 -27.91
N LYS A 75 -19.43 -20.92 -27.88
CA LYS A 75 -18.55 -22.08 -27.73
C LYS A 75 -18.83 -22.89 -26.45
N TYR A 76 -19.05 -22.23 -25.31
CA TYR A 76 -19.38 -22.93 -24.06
C TYR A 76 -20.76 -23.59 -24.12
N ILE A 77 -21.73 -22.92 -24.75
CA ILE A 77 -23.08 -23.45 -24.97
C ILE A 77 -23.02 -24.67 -25.89
N GLU A 78 -22.26 -24.59 -26.99
CA GLU A 78 -22.02 -25.69 -27.93
C GLU A 78 -21.32 -26.87 -27.24
N GLU A 79 -20.26 -26.64 -26.46
CA GLU A 79 -19.53 -27.68 -25.73
C GLU A 79 -20.42 -28.39 -24.69
N LYS A 80 -21.24 -27.64 -23.94
CA LYS A 80 -22.22 -28.21 -23.02
C LYS A 80 -23.36 -28.92 -23.75
N ALA A 81 -23.82 -28.41 -24.89
CA ALA A 81 -24.86 -29.03 -25.71
C ALA A 81 -24.40 -30.36 -26.32
N TYR A 82 -23.19 -30.42 -26.89
CA TYR A 82 -22.60 -31.66 -27.40
C TYR A 82 -22.39 -32.70 -26.30
N GLY A 83 -22.01 -32.28 -25.09
CA GLY A 83 -21.93 -33.18 -23.92
C GLY A 83 -23.28 -33.76 -23.48
N LEU A 84 -24.38 -33.03 -23.72
CA LEU A 84 -25.76 -33.45 -23.48
C LEU A 84 -26.41 -34.15 -24.70
N GLY A 85 -25.69 -34.27 -25.82
CA GLY A 85 -26.17 -34.92 -27.05
C GLY A 85 -27.06 -34.03 -27.93
N TYR A 86 -27.15 -32.73 -27.65
CA TYR A 86 -27.81 -31.76 -28.52
C TYR A 86 -26.83 -31.29 -29.61
N LEU A 87 -27.26 -31.43 -30.86
CA LEU A 87 -26.48 -31.16 -32.07
C LEU A 87 -27.28 -30.21 -32.96
N TYR A 88 -26.57 -29.40 -33.76
CA TYR A 88 -27.22 -28.76 -34.89
C TYR A 88 -27.71 -29.81 -35.88
N PRO A 89 -28.84 -29.59 -36.58
CA PRO A 89 -29.44 -30.58 -37.48
C PRO A 89 -28.48 -31.15 -38.55
N ASP A 90 -27.43 -30.39 -38.87
CA ASP A 90 -26.51 -30.63 -39.97
C ASP A 90 -25.11 -31.12 -39.51
N GLU A 91 -24.89 -31.43 -38.22
CA GLU A 91 -23.59 -31.83 -37.66
C GLU A 91 -23.54 -33.28 -37.14
N ILE A 92 -22.46 -34.01 -37.46
CA ILE A 92 -22.23 -35.41 -37.06
C ILE A 92 -20.95 -35.49 -36.20
N ILE A 93 -21.07 -35.99 -34.95
CA ILE A 93 -19.91 -36.22 -34.06
C ILE A 93 -19.22 -37.54 -34.45
N PHE A 94 -17.98 -37.48 -34.93
CA PHE A 94 -17.09 -38.64 -34.96
C PHE A 94 -16.45 -38.83 -33.58
N LYS A 95 -16.99 -39.74 -32.76
CA LYS A 95 -16.24 -40.24 -31.59
C LYS A 95 -15.16 -41.19 -32.12
N PRO A 96 -13.87 -40.92 -31.91
CA PRO A 96 -12.84 -41.89 -32.25
C PRO A 96 -13.06 -43.11 -31.36
N THR A 97 -13.40 -44.25 -31.97
CA THR A 97 -13.33 -45.53 -31.29
C THR A 97 -11.85 -45.77 -31.02
N GLU A 98 -11.45 -45.73 -29.74
CA GLU A 98 -10.12 -46.19 -29.35
C GLU A 98 -9.89 -47.60 -29.91
N LYS A 99 -8.70 -47.83 -30.47
CA LYS A 99 -8.24 -49.16 -30.88
C LYS A 99 -7.82 -49.95 -29.66
#